data_AF-W6R6G9-F1
#
_entry.id   AF-W6R6G9-F1
#
_cell.length_a   1.000
_cell.length_b   1.000
_cell.length_c   1.000
_cell.angle_alpha   90.00
_cell.angle_beta   90.00
_cell.angle_gamma   90.00
#
_symmetry.space_group_name_H-M   'P 1'
#
loop_
_entity.id
_entity.type
_entity.pdbx_description
1 polymer ?
#
loop_
_entity_poly.entity_id
_entity_poly.type
_entity_poly.pdbx_seq_one_letter_code
_entity_poly.pdbx_strand_id
1 'polypeptide(L)' 'MKIGNLPCLSAMVSVVGHEPQVIGRVGAELSAEDGRKTVEIAALSAVAAIRAHLGSFDKVSAVAKLGSALRR' A
#
# COMPACT_ATOMS: atom_id res chain seq x y z
N MET A 1 7.57 -10.49 -7.28
CA MET A 1 8.14 -10.79 -8.63
C MET A 1 9.08 -9.64 -8.99
N LYS A 2 10.13 -9.86 -9.79
CA LYS A 2 11.00 -8.78 -10.28
C LYS A 2 11.17 -8.91 -11.78
N ILE A 3 11.11 -7.80 -12.51
CA ILE A 3 11.39 -7.73 -13.95
C ILE A 3 12.61 -6.82 -14.14
N GLY A 4 13.77 -7.41 -14.44
CA GLY A 4 15.03 -6.66 -14.50
C GLY A 4 15.32 -5.94 -13.17
N ASN A 5 15.30 -4.61 -13.17
CA ASN A 5 15.50 -3.76 -11.98
C ASN A 5 14.19 -3.29 -11.33
N LEU A 6 13.03 -3.76 -11.79
CA LEU A 6 11.72 -3.36 -11.28
C LEU A 6 11.15 -4.43 -10.34
N PRO A 7 11.19 -4.24 -9.01
CA PRO A 7 10.44 -5.08 -8.09
C PRO A 7 8.93 -4.79 -8.21
N CYS A 8 8.13 -5.83 -8.41
CA CYS A 8 6.67 -5.78 -8.45
C CYS A 8 6.10 -6.34 -7.14
N LEU A 9 5.37 -5.49 -6.43
CA LEU A 9 4.71 -5.79 -5.17
C LEU A 9 3.30 -6.33 -5.41
N SER A 10 2.88 -7.27 -4.57
CA SER A 10 1.48 -7.63 -4.45
C SER A 10 0.67 -6.46 -3.88
N ALA A 11 -0.64 -6.47 -4.07
CA ALA A 11 -1.52 -5.48 -3.47
C ALA A 11 -1.37 -5.46 -1.94
N MET A 12 -1.36 -4.26 -1.37
CA MET A 12 -1.27 -4.05 0.08
C MET A 12 -2.64 -3.67 0.62
N VAL A 13 -2.93 -4.16 1.81
CA VAL A 13 -4.16 -3.85 2.56
C VAL A 13 -3.83 -2.96 3.75
N SER A 14 -4.80 -2.18 4.21
CA SER A 14 -4.64 -1.26 5.35
C SER A 14 -4.56 -2.03 6.67
N VAL A 15 -3.34 -2.44 7.04
CA VAL A 15 -3.08 -3.26 8.23
C VAL A 15 -2.07 -2.56 9.13
N VAL A 16 -2.38 -2.48 10.42
CA VAL A 16 -1.48 -2.02 11.48
C VAL A 16 -1.48 -3.09 12.57
N GLY A 17 -0.29 -3.53 13.00
CA GLY A 17 -0.19 -4.55 14.05
C GLY A 17 -0.86 -5.89 13.71
N HIS A 18 -0.88 -6.27 12.42
CA HIS A 18 -1.60 -7.44 11.90
C HIS A 18 -3.14 -7.34 11.95
N GLU A 19 -3.69 -6.17 12.29
CA GLU A 19 -5.14 -5.94 12.31
C GLU A 19 -5.59 -5.03 11.15
N PRO A 20 -6.67 -5.39 10.44
CA PRO A 20 -7.26 -4.53 9.43
C PRO A 20 -7.83 -3.28 10.08
N GLN A 21 -7.40 -2.11 9.61
CA GLN A 21 -7.81 -0.83 10.22
C GLN A 21 -9.15 -0.32 9.69
N VAL A 22 -9.50 -0.68 8.46
CA VAL A 22 -10.73 -0.20 7.81
C VAL A 22 -11.34 -1.33 6.98
N ILE A 23 -12.63 -1.58 7.20
CA ILE A 23 -13.43 -2.58 6.47
C ILE A 23 -14.75 -1.91 6.08
N GLY A 24 -15.06 -1.85 4.78
CA GLY A 24 -16.30 -1.26 4.29
C GLY A 24 -16.17 -0.67 2.88
N ARG A 25 -17.25 -0.07 2.37
CA ARG A 25 -17.28 0.65 1.08
C ARG A 25 -17.25 2.16 1.26
N VAL A 26 -16.38 2.82 0.49
CA VAL A 26 -16.28 4.28 0.43
C VAL A 26 -17.49 4.85 -0.30
N GLY A 27 -18.21 5.78 0.34
CA GLY A 27 -19.44 6.38 -0.16
C GLY A 27 -20.72 5.66 0.30
N ALA A 28 -20.60 4.53 1.01
CA ALA A 28 -21.73 3.87 1.66
C ALA A 28 -21.51 3.79 3.18
N GLU A 29 -20.46 3.10 3.60
CA GLU A 29 -20.14 2.85 5.02
C GLU A 29 -18.98 3.75 5.49
N LEU A 30 -18.13 4.19 4.56
CA LEU A 30 -16.91 4.94 4.84
C LEU A 30 -16.95 6.30 4.14
N SER A 31 -16.41 7.31 4.79
CA SER A 31 -16.23 8.63 4.20
C SER A 31 -15.05 8.66 3.21
N ALA A 32 -14.97 9.72 2.40
CA ALA A 32 -13.80 9.95 1.55
C ALA A 32 -12.51 10.11 2.37
N GLU A 33 -12.59 10.66 3.59
CA GLU A 33 -11.45 10.79 4.50
C GLU A 33 -10.98 9.42 5.00
N ASP A 34 -11.92 8.54 5.35
CA ASP A 34 -11.59 7.16 5.76
C ASP A 34 -10.95 6.38 4.62
N GLY A 35 -11.46 6.56 3.39
CA GLY A 35 -10.83 6.02 2.19
C GLY A 35 -9.40 6.52 1.99
N ARG A 36 -9.14 7.81 2.24
CA ARG A 36 -7.78 8.38 2.17
C ARG A 36 -6.85 7.77 3.21
N LYS A 37 -7.28 7.68 4.48
CA LYS A 37 -6.52 7.04 5.56
C LYS A 37 -6.23 5.57 5.25
N THR A 38 -7.21 4.87 4.69
CA THR A 38 -7.06 3.47 4.26
C THR A 38 -5.93 3.32 3.24
N VAL A 39 -5.94 4.15 2.20
CA VAL A 39 -4.90 4.12 1.15
C VAL A 39 -3.54 4.50 1.70
N GLU A 40 -3.48 5.48 2.61
CA GLU A 40 -2.24 5.89 3.26
C GLU A 40 -1.60 4.75 4.06
N ILE A 41 -2.38 4.03 4.88
CA ILE A 41 -1.90 2.88 5.64
C ILE A 41 -1.43 1.77 4.70
N ALA A 42 -2.21 1.45 3.65
CA ALA A 42 -1.83 0.45 2.66
C ALA A 42 -0.53 0.83 1.93
N ALA A 43 -0.32 2.12 1.63
CA ALA A 43 0.92 2.62 1.04
C ALA A 43 2.12 2.48 2.00
N LEU A 44 1.93 2.75 3.29
CA LEU A 44 2.96 2.51 4.31
C LEU A 44 3.34 1.02 4.40
N SER A 45 2.37 0.11 4.34
CA SER A 45 2.64 -1.33 4.27
C SER A 45 3.45 -1.71 3.01
N ALA A 46 3.16 -1.08 1.86
CA ALA A 46 3.97 -1.25 0.65
C ALA A 46 5.41 -0.79 0.85
N VAL A 47 5.62 0.38 1.45
CA VAL A 47 6.95 0.92 1.74
C VAL A 47 7.72 0.02 2.72
N ALA A 48 7.06 -0.50 3.75
CA ALA A 48 7.65 -1.48 4.66
C ALA A 48 8.08 -2.77 3.93
N ALA A 49 7.25 -3.28 3.02
CA ALA A 49 7.57 -4.43 2.19
C ALA A 49 8.76 -4.18 1.24
N ILE A 50 8.85 -2.98 0.66
CA ILE A 50 10.02 -2.55 -0.14
C ILE A 50 11.29 -2.61 0.70
N ARG A 51 11.26 -2.06 1.92
CA ARG A 51 12.41 -2.09 2.83
C ARG A 51 12.80 -3.51 3.19
N ALA A 52 11.82 -4.37 3.50
CA ALA A 52 12.06 -5.77 3.81
C ALA A 52 12.69 -6.52 2.62
N HIS A 53 12.30 -6.18 1.38
CA HIS A 53 12.84 -6.82 0.19
C HIS A 53 14.23 -6.31 -0.22
N LEU A 54 14.50 -5.00 -0.10
CA LEU A 54 15.75 -4.38 -0.55
C LEU A 54 16.80 -4.18 0.56
N GLY A 55 16.37 -4.24 1.82
CA GLY A 55 17.16 -3.96 3.03
C GLY A 55 17.29 -2.47 3.37
N SER A 56 17.36 -1.59 2.36
CA SER A 56 17.39 -0.13 2.53
C SER A 56 16.62 0.59 1.43
N PHE A 57 16.13 1.79 1.72
CA PHE A 57 15.51 2.71 0.75
C PHE A 57 16.53 3.39 -0.17
N ASP A 58 17.82 3.45 0.18
CA ASP A 58 18.86 4.07 -0.66
C ASP A 58 19.02 3.37 -2.02
N LYS A 59 18.53 2.13 -2.11
CA LYS A 59 18.53 1.33 -3.35
C LYS A 59 17.33 1.62 -4.25
N VAL A 60 16.40 2.46 -3.81
CA VAL A 60 15.19 2.84 -4.56
C VAL A 60 15.46 4.15 -5.30
N SER A 61 15.52 4.09 -6.63
CA SER A 61 15.72 5.29 -7.45
C SER A 61 14.43 6.09 -7.66
N ALA A 62 13.30 5.40 -7.87
CA ALA A 62 12.00 6.01 -8.10
C ALA A 62 10.86 5.00 -7.95
N VAL A 63 9.63 5.49 -7.75
CA VAL A 63 8.39 4.70 -7.87
C VAL A 63 7.89 4.81 -9.31
N ALA A 64 8.04 3.76 -10.10
CA ALA A 64 7.65 3.76 -11.51
C ALA A 64 6.12 3.78 -11.72
N LYS A 65 5.36 3.15 -10.82
CA LYS A 65 3.89 3.12 -10.86
C LYS A 65 3.33 2.85 -9.47
N LEU A 66 2.26 3.55 -9.13
CA LEU A 66 1.44 3.26 -7.95
C LEU A 66 -0.02 3.09 -8.40
N GLY A 67 -0.60 1.96 -8.06
CA GLY A 67 -2.02 1.70 -8.24
C GLY A 67 -2.68 1.51 -6.87
N SER A 68 -3.85 2.09 -6.68
CA SER A 68 -4.68 1.85 -5.51
C SER A 68 -6.07 1.39 -5.95
N ALA A 69 -6.70 0.57 -5.12
CA ALA A 69 -8.07 0.12 -5.32
C ALA A 69 -8.84 0.37 -4.02
N LEU A 70 -9.99 1.00 -4.14
CA LEU A 70 -10.94 1.20 -3.06
C LEU A 70 -12.26 0.54 -3.44
N ARG A 71 -12.90 -0.09 -2.47
CA ARG A 71 -14.24 -0.64 -2.67
C ARG A 71 -15.23 0.53 -2.64
N ARG A 72 -15.96 0.71 -3.75
CA ARG A 72 -17.06 1.67 -3.88
C ARG A 72 -18.39 0.97 -3.66
#